data_AF-A0A7S2KJV1-F1
#
_entry.id   AF-A0A7S2KJV1-F1
#
_cell.length_a   1.000
_cell.length_b   1.000
_cell.length_c   1.000
_cell.angle_alpha   90.00
_cell.angle_beta   90.00
_cell.angle_gamma   90.00
#
_symmetry.space_group_name_H-M   'P 1'
#
loop_
_entity.id
_entity.type
_entity.pdbx_description
1 polymer ?
#
loop_
_entity_poly.entity_id
_entity_poly.type
_entity_poly.pdbx_seq_one_letter_code
_entity_poly.pdbx_strand_id
1 'polypeptide(L)'
;AQKISFITNSVRCNSASPGASDEALFAPSTFREAELIGLRLMQEGRFEEAINAFRYGMKLPGSKKDIVRKQSLSGPSPVGGSAGGREGGVEYQLDEFEYQAAHYNIACAYAKLENIPEAVANISKAIAFGFDNLETVRADPDLRSIQGSPEFEALMREHEKPKFDPFSLFGGQRK
;
A
#
# COMPACT_ATOMS: atom_id res chain seq x y z
N ALA A 1 3.89 31.68 53.04
CA ALA A 1 3.80 30.67 51.98
C ALA A 1 2.37 30.66 51.43
N GLN A 2 2.13 31.39 50.34
CA GLN A 2 0.80 31.53 49.74
C GLN A 2 0.62 30.49 48.63
N LYS A 3 -0.44 29.70 48.75
CA LYS A 3 -0.97 28.81 47.71
C LYS A 3 -1.49 29.68 46.58
N ILE A 4 -1.02 29.45 45.36
CA ILE A 4 -1.60 30.06 44.16
C ILE A 4 -2.49 29.01 43.51
N SER A 5 -3.80 29.23 43.66
CA SER A 5 -4.86 28.63 42.85
C SER A 5 -4.96 29.44 41.57
N PHE A 6 -4.81 28.81 40.39
CA PHE A 6 -5.19 29.43 39.13
C PHE A 6 -6.41 28.73 38.55
N ILE A 7 -7.48 29.51 38.64
CA ILE A 7 -8.80 29.46 38.05
C ILE A 7 -8.82 28.85 36.65
N THR A 8 -9.78 27.95 36.51
CA THR A 8 -10.36 27.37 35.30
C THR A 8 -10.58 28.39 34.18
N ASN A 9 -10.10 28.10 32.97
CA ASN A 9 -10.70 28.65 31.76
C ASN A 9 -11.31 27.52 30.96
N SER A 10 -12.60 27.31 31.20
CA SER A 10 -13.50 26.51 30.38
C SER A 10 -13.62 27.19 29.02
N VAL A 11 -12.83 26.74 28.05
CA VAL A 11 -13.14 27.04 26.65
C VAL A 11 -14.32 26.16 26.29
N ARG A 12 -15.45 26.83 26.04
CA ARG A 12 -16.69 26.25 25.53
C ARG A 12 -16.38 25.24 24.42
N CYS A 13 -16.85 24.03 24.61
CA CYS A 13 -17.04 23.06 23.54
C CYS A 13 -18.10 23.65 22.59
N ASN A 14 -17.64 24.32 21.54
CA ASN A 14 -18.49 24.62 20.40
C ASN A 14 -18.58 23.32 19.62
N SER A 15 -19.72 22.63 19.73
CA SER A 15 -20.14 21.57 18.82
C SER A 15 -20.39 22.20 17.44
N ALA A 16 -19.31 22.53 16.74
CA ALA A 16 -19.32 22.79 15.31
C ALA A 16 -18.90 21.48 14.65
N SER A 17 -19.84 20.86 13.95
CA SER A 17 -19.56 19.77 13.01
C SER A 17 -18.36 20.16 12.16
N PRO A 18 -17.27 19.36 12.10
CA PRO A 18 -16.18 19.67 11.20
C PRO A 18 -16.65 19.34 9.77
N GLY A 19 -17.17 20.38 9.11
CA GLY A 19 -16.62 20.80 7.83
C GLY A 19 -16.62 19.76 6.71
N ALA A 20 -17.80 19.43 6.20
CA ALA A 20 -17.93 19.03 4.80
C ALA A 20 -17.66 20.25 3.90
N SER A 21 -16.39 20.68 3.73
CA SER A 21 -16.03 21.66 2.68
C SER A 21 -14.53 21.84 2.35
N ASP A 22 -13.56 21.25 3.08
CA ASP A 22 -12.13 21.38 2.72
C ASP A 22 -11.47 20.06 2.23
N GLU A 23 -12.04 18.89 2.53
CA GLU A 23 -11.51 17.58 2.09
C GLU A 23 -11.76 17.27 0.60
N ALA A 24 -12.56 18.08 -0.11
CA ALA A 24 -12.94 17.84 -1.50
C ALA A 24 -12.01 18.47 -2.56
N LEU A 25 -11.04 19.30 -2.16
CA LEU A 25 -10.18 20.05 -3.11
C LEU A 25 -8.92 19.30 -3.57
N PHE A 26 -8.63 18.11 -3.03
CA PHE A 26 -7.46 17.31 -3.43
C PHE A 26 -7.82 15.82 -3.50
N ALA A 27 -8.78 15.46 -4.35
CA ALA A 27 -8.93 14.06 -4.74
C ALA A 27 -7.61 13.60 -5.39
N PRO A 28 -6.95 12.55 -4.86
CA PRO A 28 -5.66 12.14 -5.38
C PRO A 28 -5.80 11.68 -6.82
N SER A 29 -4.86 12.12 -7.64
CA SER A 29 -4.79 11.84 -9.08
C SER A 29 -3.77 10.76 -9.42
N THR A 30 -2.89 10.42 -8.48
CA THR A 30 -1.86 9.39 -8.60
C THR A 30 -1.83 8.48 -7.37
N PHE A 31 -1.25 7.29 -7.51
CA PHE A 31 -1.01 6.38 -6.39
C PHE A 31 -0.27 7.10 -5.25
N ARG A 32 0.78 7.86 -5.58
CA ARG A 32 1.61 8.56 -4.62
C ARG A 32 0.83 9.57 -3.77
N GLU A 33 -0.07 10.33 -4.37
CA GLU A 33 -0.92 11.28 -3.64
C GLU A 33 -1.88 10.55 -2.69
N ALA A 34 -2.50 9.46 -3.15
CA ALA A 34 -3.40 8.65 -2.34
C ALA A 34 -2.65 7.98 -1.16
N GLU A 35 -1.42 7.51 -1.39
CA GLU A 35 -0.56 6.96 -0.36
C GLU A 35 -0.25 8.00 0.74
N LEU A 36 0.12 9.22 0.36
CA LEU A 36 0.39 10.30 1.33
C LEU A 36 -0.85 10.65 2.17
N ILE A 37 -2.04 10.65 1.56
CA ILE A 37 -3.30 10.87 2.27
C ILE A 37 -3.55 9.72 3.26
N GLY A 38 -3.41 8.46 2.81
CA GLY A 38 -3.57 7.30 3.69
C GLY A 38 -2.60 7.29 4.88
N LEU A 39 -1.33 7.64 4.65
CA LEU A 39 -0.33 7.75 5.72
C LEU A 39 -0.66 8.85 6.73
N ARG A 40 -1.25 9.98 6.29
CA ARG A 40 -1.73 11.03 7.20
C ARG A 40 -2.90 10.52 8.04
N LEU A 41 -3.87 9.84 7.42
CA LEU A 41 -5.02 9.26 8.12
C LEU A 41 -4.59 8.21 9.16
N MET A 42 -3.54 7.43 8.87
CA MET A 42 -2.93 6.51 9.84
C MET A 42 -2.42 7.24 11.09
N GLN A 43 -1.73 8.39 10.91
CA GLN A 43 -1.24 9.20 12.03
C GLN A 43 -2.36 9.82 12.86
N GLU A 44 -3.49 10.13 12.24
CA GLU A 44 -4.70 10.63 12.90
C GLU A 44 -5.51 9.53 13.60
N GLY A 45 -5.16 8.26 13.42
CA GLY A 45 -5.90 7.11 13.95
C GLY A 45 -7.17 6.76 13.15
N ARG A 46 -7.37 7.37 11.97
CA ARG A 46 -8.50 7.14 11.07
C ARG A 46 -8.22 5.94 10.15
N PHE A 47 -8.07 4.75 10.75
CA PHE A 47 -7.55 3.56 10.05
C PHE A 47 -8.45 3.06 8.91
N GLU A 48 -9.78 3.08 9.08
CA GLU A 48 -10.71 2.66 8.04
C GLU A 48 -10.64 3.56 6.79
N GLU A 49 -10.50 4.87 7.01
CA GLU A 49 -10.36 5.85 5.94
C GLU A 49 -8.99 5.71 5.25
N ALA A 50 -7.94 5.43 6.01
CA ALA A 50 -6.62 5.13 5.45
C ALA A 50 -6.67 3.90 4.51
N ILE A 51 -7.35 2.82 4.91
CA ILE A 51 -7.56 1.64 4.07
C ILE A 51 -8.25 2.00 2.76
N ASN A 52 -9.29 2.84 2.82
CA ASN A 52 -10.00 3.31 1.64
C ASN A 52 -9.09 4.16 0.73
N ALA A 53 -8.27 5.03 1.30
CA ALA A 53 -7.31 5.84 0.55
C ALA A 53 -6.28 4.96 -0.18
N PHE A 54 -5.68 3.97 0.49
CA PHE A 54 -4.73 3.04 -0.14
C PHE A 54 -5.39 2.20 -1.25
N ARG A 55 -6.61 1.69 -1.00
CA ARG A 55 -7.38 0.94 -2.00
C ARG A 55 -7.78 1.78 -3.20
N TYR A 56 -8.09 3.05 -2.98
CA TYR A 56 -8.35 3.99 -4.05
C TYR A 56 -7.08 4.28 -4.84
N GLY A 57 -5.95 4.48 -4.16
CA GLY A 57 -4.64 4.69 -4.77
C GLY A 57 -4.25 3.59 -5.75
N MET A 58 -4.49 2.32 -5.43
CA MET A 58 -4.21 1.19 -6.34
C MET A 58 -5.00 1.21 -7.66
N LYS A 59 -6.02 2.07 -7.78
CA LYS A 59 -6.80 2.28 -9.01
C LYS A 59 -6.31 3.49 -9.82
N LEU A 60 -5.39 4.27 -9.27
CA LEU A 60 -4.83 5.46 -9.88
C LEU A 60 -3.54 5.13 -10.65
N PRO A 61 -3.12 6.01 -11.58
CA PRO A 61 -1.81 5.93 -12.21
C PRO A 61 -0.67 5.82 -11.19
N GLY A 62 0.21 4.83 -11.40
CA GLY A 62 1.45 4.66 -10.64
C GLY A 62 2.67 5.21 -11.37
N SER A 63 3.85 4.77 -10.95
CA SER A 63 5.13 5.27 -11.48
C SER A 63 5.56 4.59 -12.79
N LYS A 64 5.09 3.36 -13.04
CA LYS A 64 5.55 2.50 -14.12
C LYS A 64 4.96 2.92 -15.46
N LYS A 65 5.83 3.29 -16.40
CA LYS A 65 5.44 3.64 -17.77
C LYS A 65 5.27 2.40 -18.64
N ASP A 66 4.07 2.18 -19.17
CA ASP A 66 3.76 1.15 -20.16
C ASP A 66 3.43 1.77 -21.53
N ILE A 67 3.97 1.20 -22.61
CA ILE A 67 3.77 1.68 -23.98
C ILE A 67 2.72 0.79 -24.63
N VAL A 68 1.47 1.24 -24.57
CA VAL A 68 0.34 0.50 -25.13
C VAL A 68 0.20 0.83 -26.61
N ARG A 69 0.26 -0.19 -27.46
CA ARG A 69 -0.01 -0.04 -28.89
C ARG A 69 -1.48 -0.32 -29.13
N LYS A 70 -2.29 0.73 -29.32
CA LYS A 70 -3.70 0.58 -29.71
C LYS A 70 -3.78 0.63 -31.24
N GLN A 71 -4.57 -0.26 -31.85
CA GLN A 71 -4.88 -0.11 -33.28
C GLN A 71 -5.72 1.15 -33.45
N SER A 72 -5.25 2.08 -34.28
CA SER A 72 -5.86 3.41 -34.37
C SER A 72 -6.99 3.49 -35.40
N LEU A 73 -7.11 2.51 -36.31
CA LEU A 73 -8.13 2.50 -37.35
C LEU A 73 -8.77 1.12 -37.52
N SER A 74 -10.09 1.05 -37.30
CA SER A 74 -10.91 -0.08 -37.75
C SER A 74 -11.25 0.12 -39.22
N GLY A 75 -10.58 -0.63 -40.10
CA GLY A 75 -10.87 -0.64 -41.53
C GLY A 75 -9.72 -1.14 -42.40
N PRO A 76 -10.01 -1.75 -43.56
CA PRO A 76 -8.99 -2.10 -44.54
C PRO A 76 -8.30 -0.82 -45.05
N SER A 77 -6.97 -0.88 -45.19
CA SER A 77 -6.17 0.25 -45.68
C SER A 77 -6.64 0.69 -47.09
N PRO A 78 -6.86 1.99 -47.35
CA PRO A 78 -7.26 2.50 -48.68
C PRO A 78 -6.30 2.13 -49.82
N VAL A 79 -5.04 1.81 -49.49
CA VAL A 79 -3.98 1.48 -50.46
C VAL A 79 -3.66 -0.02 -50.55
N GLY A 80 -4.49 -0.90 -49.97
CA GLY A 80 -4.29 -2.35 -50.09
C GLY A 80 -3.03 -2.83 -49.37
N GLY A 81 -3.12 -2.96 -48.05
CA GLY A 81 -2.07 -3.50 -47.18
C GLY A 81 -2.63 -3.83 -45.79
N SER A 82 -1.84 -4.51 -44.94
CA SER A 82 -2.22 -4.89 -43.57
C SER A 82 -2.81 -3.71 -42.79
N ALA A 83 -3.80 -4.01 -41.94
CA ALA A 83 -4.62 -3.07 -41.16
C ALA A 83 -3.85 -1.83 -40.68
N GLY A 84 -4.50 -0.66 -40.82
CA GLY A 84 -3.94 0.68 -40.66
C GLY A 84 -3.15 0.97 -39.37
N GLY A 85 -2.56 2.17 -39.33
CA GLY A 85 -1.61 2.64 -38.33
C GLY A 85 -1.95 2.27 -36.87
N ARG A 86 -0.92 1.92 -36.10
CA ARG A 86 -1.02 1.76 -34.65
C ARG A 86 -0.68 3.09 -34.00
N GLU A 87 -1.57 3.62 -33.17
CA GLU A 87 -1.23 4.75 -32.31
C GLU A 87 -0.64 4.18 -31.02
N GLY A 88 0.57 4.64 -30.68
CA GLY A 88 1.19 4.36 -29.40
C GLY A 88 0.60 5.31 -28.35
N GLY A 89 -0.02 4.75 -27.31
CA GLY A 89 -0.35 5.45 -26.08
C GLY A 89 0.69 5.17 -25.00
N VAL A 90 0.80 6.07 -24.04
CA VAL A 90 1.54 5.84 -22.79
C VAL A 90 0.50 5.67 -21.69
N GLU A 91 0.54 4.54 -21.00
CA GLU A 91 -0.25 4.30 -19.79
C GLU A 91 0.69 4.21 -18.59
N TYR A 92 0.22 4.65 -17.44
CA TYR A 92 0.96 4.62 -16.19
C TYR A 92 0.27 3.61 -15.28
N GLN A 93 1.04 2.61 -14.84
CA GLN A 93 0.58 1.53 -13.98
C GLN A 93 1.36 1.57 -12.68
N LEU A 94 0.86 0.89 -11.64
CA LEU A 94 1.63 0.67 -10.44
C LEU A 94 2.82 -0.24 -10.75
N ASP A 95 3.98 0.11 -10.20
CA ASP A 95 5.09 -0.83 -10.10
C ASP A 95 4.89 -1.83 -8.96
N GLU A 96 5.74 -2.85 -8.94
CA GLU A 96 5.74 -3.90 -7.93
C GLU A 96 5.94 -3.34 -6.51
N PHE A 97 6.78 -2.31 -6.33
CA PHE A 97 7.03 -1.68 -5.04
C PHE A 97 5.83 -0.86 -4.53
N GLU A 98 5.10 -0.21 -5.43
CA GLU A 98 3.86 0.50 -5.12
C GLU A 98 2.78 -0.48 -4.64
N TYR A 99 2.65 -1.65 -5.29
CA TYR A 99 1.77 -2.71 -4.80
C TYR A 99 2.20 -3.27 -3.45
N GLN A 100 3.51 -3.50 -3.25
CA GLN A 100 4.05 -3.94 -1.96
C GLN A 100 3.71 -2.92 -0.86
N ALA A 101 4.00 -1.64 -1.09
CA ALA A 101 3.75 -0.56 -0.14
C ALA A 101 2.26 -0.42 0.18
N ALA A 102 1.39 -0.45 -0.83
CA ALA A 102 -0.06 -0.37 -0.64
C ALA A 102 -0.57 -1.50 0.26
N HIS A 103 -0.19 -2.75 -0.02
CA HIS A 103 -0.61 -3.90 0.76
C HIS A 103 -0.02 -3.88 2.16
N TYR A 104 1.25 -3.52 2.32
CA TYR A 104 1.87 -3.38 3.63
C TYR A 104 1.16 -2.33 4.49
N ASN A 105 0.89 -1.15 3.94
CA ASN A 105 0.20 -0.08 4.66
C ASN A 105 -1.24 -0.46 5.04
N ILE A 106 -1.96 -1.16 4.15
CA ILE A 106 -3.28 -1.72 4.45
C ILE A 106 -3.20 -2.76 5.58
N ALA A 107 -2.15 -3.59 5.61
CA ALA A 107 -1.96 -4.56 6.68
C ALA A 107 -1.75 -3.86 8.03
N CYS A 108 -0.92 -2.80 8.08
CA CYS A 108 -0.73 -2.01 9.29
C CYS A 108 -2.05 -1.40 9.78
N ALA A 109 -2.87 -0.86 8.87
CA ALA A 109 -4.18 -0.31 9.23
C ALA A 109 -5.12 -1.38 9.81
N TYR A 110 -5.17 -2.57 9.20
CA TYR A 110 -5.98 -3.68 9.72
C TYR A 110 -5.46 -4.22 11.06
N ALA A 111 -4.14 -4.25 11.26
CA ALA A 111 -3.55 -4.61 12.53
C ALA A 111 -3.95 -3.61 13.63
N LYS A 112 -3.96 -2.30 13.35
CA LYS A 112 -4.47 -1.29 14.30
C LYS A 112 -5.95 -1.44 14.63
N LEU A 113 -6.74 -2.00 13.71
CA LEU A 113 -8.15 -2.36 13.91
C LEU A 113 -8.32 -3.75 14.54
N GLU A 114 -7.24 -4.43 14.91
CA GLU A 114 -7.22 -5.80 15.45
C GLU A 114 -7.87 -6.86 14.53
N ASN A 115 -7.97 -6.56 13.23
CA ASN A 115 -8.48 -7.49 12.24
C ASN A 115 -7.33 -8.37 11.69
N ILE A 116 -7.02 -9.43 12.44
CA ILE A 116 -5.91 -10.35 12.16
C ILE A 116 -6.02 -10.99 10.75
N PRO A 117 -7.17 -11.57 10.33
CA PRO A 117 -7.28 -12.22 9.02
C PRO A 117 -6.90 -11.26 7.87
N GLU A 118 -7.41 -10.03 7.92
CA GLU A 118 -7.22 -9.07 6.84
C GLU A 118 -5.82 -8.48 6.84
N ALA A 119 -5.23 -8.28 8.00
CA ALA A 119 -3.84 -7.87 8.12
C ALA A 119 -2.90 -8.92 7.52
N VAL A 120 -3.04 -10.19 7.94
CA VAL A 120 -2.23 -11.31 7.43
C VAL A 120 -2.42 -11.50 5.93
N ALA A 121 -3.66 -11.41 5.44
CA ALA A 121 -3.95 -11.51 4.00
C ALA A 121 -3.26 -10.41 3.18
N ASN A 122 -3.11 -9.20 3.71
CA ASN A 122 -2.41 -8.12 3.02
C ASN A 122 -0.88 -8.26 3.09
N ILE A 123 -0.31 -8.75 4.20
CA ILE A 123 1.12 -9.08 4.25
C ILE A 123 1.45 -10.16 3.22
N SER A 124 0.63 -11.19 3.12
CA SER A 124 0.78 -12.24 2.10
C SER A 124 0.78 -11.67 0.67
N LYS A 125 -0.10 -10.70 0.38
CA LYS A 125 -0.10 -10.01 -0.92
C LYS A 125 1.15 -9.19 -1.15
N ALA A 126 1.63 -8.44 -0.15
CA ALA A 126 2.89 -7.71 -0.27
C ALA A 126 4.06 -8.66 -0.61
N ILE A 127 4.14 -9.80 0.06
CA ILE A 127 5.15 -10.84 -0.23
C ILE A 127 4.99 -11.40 -1.65
N ALA A 128 3.75 -11.63 -2.10
CA ALA A 128 3.47 -12.09 -3.47
C ALA A 128 3.92 -11.08 -4.55
N PHE A 129 3.93 -9.78 -4.24
CA PHE A 129 4.48 -8.74 -5.11
C PHE A 129 6.01 -8.58 -4.98
N GLY A 130 6.68 -9.41 -4.17
CA GLY A 130 8.14 -9.45 -4.06
C GLY A 130 8.70 -8.82 -2.79
N PHE A 131 7.87 -8.45 -1.81
CA PHE A 131 8.37 -8.00 -0.50
C PHE A 131 9.07 -9.15 0.23
N ASP A 132 10.34 -9.00 0.56
CA ASP A 132 11.18 -10.05 1.14
C ASP A 132 11.76 -9.72 2.53
N ASN A 133 11.58 -8.50 3.01
CA ASN A 133 12.08 -8.07 4.32
C ASN A 133 11.15 -8.49 5.47
N LEU A 134 11.07 -9.79 5.70
CA LEU A 134 10.26 -10.40 6.77
C LEU A 134 10.71 -9.98 8.18
N GLU A 135 11.98 -9.62 8.35
CA GLU A 135 12.49 -9.07 9.61
C GLU A 135 11.79 -7.76 9.98
N THR A 136 11.53 -6.90 8.99
CA THR A 136 10.80 -5.65 9.18
C THR A 136 9.36 -5.93 9.62
N VAL A 137 8.70 -6.93 9.01
CA VAL A 137 7.33 -7.34 9.41
C VAL A 137 7.29 -7.79 10.87
N ARG A 138 8.30 -8.55 11.34
CA ARG A 138 8.37 -8.99 12.74
C ARG A 138 8.69 -7.87 13.72
N ALA A 139 9.43 -6.85 13.30
CA ALA A 139 9.83 -5.74 14.15
C ALA A 139 8.83 -4.58 14.16
N ASP A 140 7.88 -4.55 13.23
CA ASP A 140 6.98 -3.42 13.03
C ASP A 140 6.02 -3.24 14.23
N PRO A 141 6.07 -2.09 14.93
CA PRO A 141 5.17 -1.79 16.04
C PRO A 141 3.69 -1.68 15.61
N ASP A 142 3.41 -1.36 14.35
CA ASP A 142 2.04 -1.27 13.83
C ASP A 142 1.40 -2.64 13.62
N LEU A 143 2.22 -3.68 13.45
CA LEU A 143 1.78 -5.07 13.30
C LEU A 143 1.76 -5.85 14.62
N ARG A 144 2.05 -5.18 15.75
CA ARG A 144 2.18 -5.86 17.06
C ARG A 144 0.94 -6.63 17.49
N SER A 145 -0.26 -6.18 17.11
CA SER A 145 -1.53 -6.84 17.45
C SER A 145 -1.72 -8.19 16.76
N ILE A 146 -1.05 -8.41 15.62
CA ILE A 146 -1.16 -9.67 14.85
C ILE A 146 0.02 -10.60 15.12
N GLN A 147 1.12 -10.10 15.67
CA GLN A 147 2.28 -10.89 16.06
C GLN A 147 1.89 -11.94 17.11
N GLY A 148 2.33 -13.19 16.90
CA GLY A 148 1.96 -14.33 17.74
C GLY A 148 0.59 -14.95 17.44
N SER A 149 -0.19 -14.40 16.50
CA SER A 149 -1.38 -15.09 15.99
C SER A 149 -0.97 -16.34 15.20
N PRO A 150 -1.75 -17.44 15.27
CA PRO A 150 -1.47 -18.66 14.51
C PRO A 150 -1.35 -18.42 12.99
N GLU A 151 -2.18 -17.53 12.45
CA GLU A 151 -2.22 -17.17 11.04
C GLU A 151 -0.96 -16.42 10.61
N PHE A 152 -0.51 -15.45 11.41
CA PHE A 152 0.71 -14.71 11.15
C PHE A 152 1.94 -15.61 11.23
N GLU A 153 2.09 -16.41 12.28
CA GLU A 153 3.25 -17.31 12.42
C GLU A 153 3.28 -18.39 11.34
N ALA A 154 2.11 -18.85 10.86
CA ALA A 154 2.04 -19.75 9.73
C ALA A 154 2.56 -19.10 8.44
N LEU A 155 2.15 -17.86 8.15
CA LEU A 155 2.62 -17.10 6.99
C LEU A 155 4.13 -16.86 7.04
N MET A 156 4.66 -16.43 8.19
CA MET A 156 6.09 -16.16 8.35
C MET A 156 6.92 -17.44 8.18
N ARG A 157 6.51 -18.55 8.81
CA ARG A 157 7.19 -19.84 8.68
C ARG A 157 7.20 -20.39 7.25
N GLU A 158 6.18 -20.07 6.45
CA GLU A 158 6.14 -20.49 5.05
C GLU A 158 7.24 -19.79 4.23
N HIS A 159 7.50 -18.51 4.49
CA HIS A 159 8.36 -17.66 3.67
C HIS A 159 9.78 -17.48 4.22
N GLU A 160 10.01 -17.74 5.52
CA GLU A 160 11.34 -17.71 6.16
C GLU A 160 12.21 -18.93 5.84
N LYS A 161 11.64 -20.00 5.27
CA LYS A 161 12.44 -21.18 4.92
C LYS A 161 13.54 -20.77 3.96
N PRO A 162 14.82 -21.09 4.26
CA PRO A 162 15.89 -20.80 3.33
C PRO A 162 15.54 -21.47 2.01
N LYS A 163 15.44 -20.68 0.94
CA LYS A 163 15.30 -21.21 -0.42
C LYS A 163 16.47 -22.15 -0.59
N PHE A 164 16.19 -23.45 -0.64
CA PHE A 164 17.20 -24.47 -0.86
C PHE A 164 17.98 -24.07 -2.12
N ASP A 165 19.26 -23.73 -1.96
CA ASP A 165 20.14 -23.43 -3.07
C ASP A 165 20.81 -24.73 -3.52
N PRO A 166 20.34 -25.34 -4.64
CA PRO A 166 20.88 -26.62 -5.11
C PRO A 166 22.36 -26.53 -5.50
N PHE A 167 22.91 -25.33 -5.64
CA PHE A 167 24.30 -25.12 -6.04
C PHE A 167 25.27 -24.93 -4.85
N SER A 168 24.78 -24.64 -3.64
CA SER A 168 25.62 -24.59 -2.44
C SER A 168 26.22 -25.95 -2.04
N LEU A 169 25.69 -27.06 -2.56
CA LEU A 169 26.19 -28.42 -2.27
C LEU A 169 27.44 -28.80 -3.09
N PHE A 170 27.76 -28.08 -4.18
CA PHE A 170 28.86 -28.41 -5.09
C PHE A 170 30.08 -27.48 -4.97
N GLY A 171 30.04 -26.47 -4.09
CA GLY A 171 31.12 -25.52 -3.85
C GLY A 171 32.24 -26.05 -2.93
N GLY A 172 32.84 -27.19 -3.27
CA GLY A 172 33.96 -27.78 -2.56
C GLY A 172 35.23 -26.92 -2.62
N GLN A 173 35.94 -26.87 -1.49
CA GLN A 173 37.16 -26.09 -1.22
C GLN A 173 38.21 -26.19 -2.34
N ARG A 174 38.62 -25.04 -2.88
CA ARG A 174 39.91 -24.90 -3.55
C ARG A 174 40.95 -24.58 -2.49
N LYS A 175 41.85 -25.54 -2.25
CA LYS A 175 43.09 -25.39 -1.49
C LYS A 175 44.04 -24.44 -2.21
#